data_AF-A0A9W6T3G1-F1
#
_entry.id   AF-A0A9W6T3G1-F1
#
_cell.length_a   1.000
_cell.length_b   1.000
_cell.length_c   1.000
_cell.angle_alpha   90.00
_cell.angle_beta   90.00
_cell.angle_gamma   90.00
#
_symmetry.space_group_name_H-M   'P 1'
#
loop_
_entity.id
_entity.type
_entity.pdbx_description
1 polymer ?
#
loop_
_entity_poly.entity_id
_entity_poly.type
_entity_poly.pdbx_seq_one_letter_code
_entity_poly.pdbx_strand_id
1 'polypeptide(L)'
;MVGKIDSLNKDESEGFKDKEEISVEKIYQKRQTFVDSQNIDIRMETLEQECEPMDNVMKACIAMQLDSILGVSIKSSALAQLTNLTIEYMNCVFENLRKLTEVQRRKSPAKIDLKLLLKEGYFDLGGVEDEFNKCKKLGKKELSKIRKANKMAKLLSEVLDKPLEPDDDMPETDPRHVFFSDVTSTISQVIPPTVKVSSKLYIPNWMPPLPPDHTYKSTPQYTRRIEDPRELKKALVYEGRLGERALHRILR
;
A
#
# COMPACT_ATOMS: atom_id res chain seq x y z
N MET A 1 15.29 36.65 -42.79
CA MET A 1 14.46 36.73 -41.57
C MET A 1 14.92 35.63 -40.63
N VAL A 2 15.67 36.03 -39.61
CA VAL A 2 16.20 35.15 -38.57
C VAL A 2 15.12 34.98 -37.51
N GLY A 3 14.63 33.76 -37.34
CA GLY A 3 13.71 33.38 -36.26
C GLY A 3 14.48 32.59 -35.20
N LYS A 4 14.61 33.17 -34.01
CA LYS A 4 15.27 32.61 -32.83
C LYS A 4 14.67 31.26 -32.42
N ILE A 5 15.52 30.27 -32.27
CA ILE A 5 15.28 29.06 -31.50
C ILE A 5 16.00 29.31 -30.18
N ASP A 6 15.26 29.56 -29.11
CA ASP A 6 15.80 29.55 -27.76
C ASP A 6 14.73 29.04 -26.79
N SER A 7 15.20 28.16 -25.90
CA SER A 7 14.63 27.75 -24.61
C SER A 7 13.31 26.98 -24.59
N LEU A 8 13.40 25.70 -24.25
CA LEU A 8 12.83 25.13 -23.00
C LEU A 8 13.20 23.64 -22.91
N ASN A 9 14.46 23.39 -22.53
CA ASN A 9 14.86 22.16 -21.85
C ASN A 9 15.05 22.55 -20.38
N LYS A 10 14.04 22.29 -19.55
CA LYS A 10 14.16 22.14 -18.10
C LYS A 10 12.83 21.62 -17.56
N ASP A 11 12.94 20.75 -16.57
CA ASP A 11 11.87 20.28 -15.68
C ASP A 11 11.18 18.97 -16.09
N GLU A 12 11.98 17.91 -16.28
CA GLU A 12 11.56 16.53 -16.06
C GLU A 12 12.47 15.88 -15.00
N SER A 13 12.34 16.31 -13.74
CA SER A 13 12.96 15.59 -12.60
C SER A 13 12.33 15.87 -11.24
N GLU A 14 11.04 16.25 -11.18
CA GLU A 14 10.32 16.37 -9.90
C GLU A 14 8.92 15.79 -10.07
N GLY A 15 8.67 14.60 -9.51
CA GLY A 15 7.36 13.96 -9.60
C GLY A 15 7.31 12.48 -9.21
N PHE A 16 8.30 11.99 -8.47
CA PHE A 16 8.37 10.58 -8.05
C PHE A 16 8.43 10.38 -6.53
N LYS A 17 8.25 11.43 -5.71
CA LYS A 17 8.29 11.30 -4.24
C LYS A 17 6.93 11.42 -3.55
N ASP A 18 5.97 12.13 -4.14
CA ASP A 18 4.75 12.52 -3.43
C ASP A 18 3.66 11.42 -3.37
N LYS A 19 3.85 10.28 -4.05
CA LYS A 19 2.79 9.26 -4.19
C LYS A 19 2.74 8.24 -3.06
N GLU A 20 3.84 8.02 -2.35
CA GLU A 20 3.85 7.18 -1.14
C GLU A 20 3.39 7.97 0.10
N GLU A 21 3.67 9.27 0.16
CA GLU A 21 3.29 10.15 1.27
C GLU A 21 1.76 10.22 1.46
N ILE A 22 0.99 10.34 0.37
CA ILE A 22 -0.48 10.47 0.40
C ILE A 22 -1.17 9.22 0.98
N SER A 23 -0.57 8.03 0.87
CA SER A 23 -1.15 6.80 1.44
C SER A 23 -0.84 6.67 2.93
N VAL A 24 0.33 7.11 3.36
CA VAL A 24 0.75 7.09 4.77
C VAL A 24 0.00 8.19 5.55
N GLU A 25 -0.17 9.38 4.97
CA GLU A 25 -0.90 10.49 5.59
C GLU A 25 -2.37 10.17 5.83
N LYS A 26 -3.04 9.43 4.93
CA LYS A 26 -4.43 8.99 5.16
C LYS A 26 -4.55 8.00 6.32
N ILE A 27 -3.59 7.08 6.44
CA ILE A 27 -3.49 6.17 7.59
C ILE A 27 -3.22 6.98 8.86
N TYR A 28 -2.37 7.99 8.78
CA TYR A 28 -2.02 8.89 9.86
C TYR A 28 -3.21 9.72 10.36
N GLN A 29 -4.03 10.25 9.45
CA GLN A 29 -5.25 10.99 9.78
C GLN A 29 -6.34 10.09 10.40
N LYS A 30 -6.51 8.86 9.90
CA LYS A 30 -7.39 7.84 10.54
C LYS A 30 -6.92 7.50 11.97
N ARG A 31 -5.61 7.46 12.21
CA ARG A 31 -5.02 7.23 13.55
C ARG A 31 -5.24 8.43 14.49
N GLN A 32 -5.02 9.65 14.02
CA GLN A 32 -5.15 10.87 14.82
C GLN A 32 -6.60 11.11 15.28
N THR A 33 -7.56 10.99 14.36
CA THR A 33 -9.00 11.14 14.66
C THR A 33 -9.51 10.11 15.68
N PHE A 34 -8.94 8.91 15.70
CA PHE A 34 -9.25 7.90 16.73
C PHE A 34 -8.70 8.28 18.12
N VAL A 35 -7.48 8.81 18.20
CA VAL A 35 -6.87 9.27 19.45
C VAL A 35 -7.67 10.45 20.04
N ASP A 36 -8.07 11.39 19.19
CA ASP A 36 -8.86 12.57 19.59
C ASP A 36 -10.25 12.17 20.11
N SER A 37 -10.87 11.13 19.53
CA SER A 37 -12.18 10.61 19.96
C SER A 37 -12.20 10.01 21.38
N GLN A 38 -11.05 9.61 21.91
CA GLN A 38 -10.92 8.98 23.23
C GLN A 38 -10.69 9.99 24.37
N ASN A 39 -10.72 11.30 24.08
CA ASN A 39 -10.57 12.40 25.06
C ASN A 39 -9.45 12.17 26.07
N ILE A 40 -8.26 11.87 25.55
CA ILE A 40 -7.05 11.65 26.36
C ILE A 40 -6.38 13.01 26.53
N ASP A 41 -6.56 13.63 27.70
CA ASP A 41 -5.82 14.83 28.10
C ASP A 41 -4.35 14.45 28.36
N ILE A 42 -3.58 14.34 27.28
CA ILE A 42 -2.13 14.35 27.33
C ILE A 42 -1.74 15.81 27.33
N ARG A 43 -1.60 16.40 28.51
CA ARG A 43 -0.89 17.68 28.68
C ARG A 43 0.55 17.53 28.17
N MET A 44 0.76 17.81 26.90
CA MET A 44 2.07 18.01 26.30
C MET A 44 1.95 19.26 25.43
N GLU A 45 2.28 20.40 26.02
CA GLU A 45 2.61 21.61 25.27
C GLU A 45 3.72 21.26 24.27
N THR A 46 3.33 21.27 23.01
CA THR A 46 4.05 21.68 21.81
C THR A 46 5.48 21.18 21.61
N LEU A 47 5.63 20.30 20.62
CA LEU A 47 6.40 20.59 19.39
C LEU A 47 5.82 19.71 18.27
N GLU A 48 5.49 20.36 17.15
CA GLU A 48 4.86 19.83 15.94
C GLU A 48 5.80 18.83 15.24
N GLN A 49 5.70 17.56 15.63
CA GLN A 49 6.18 16.45 14.82
C GLN A 49 5.10 15.38 14.82
N GLU A 50 4.71 14.98 13.62
CA GLU A 50 3.82 13.86 13.33
C GLU A 50 4.47 12.56 13.83
N CYS A 51 4.48 12.33 15.14
CA CYS A 51 4.93 11.07 15.73
C CYS A 51 3.87 9.99 15.54
N GLU A 52 4.23 8.88 14.91
CA GLU A 52 3.35 7.73 14.78
C GLU A 52 2.74 7.36 16.15
N PRO A 53 1.47 6.94 16.20
CA PRO A 53 0.83 6.58 17.46
C PRO A 53 1.56 5.45 18.19
N MET A 54 2.27 4.59 17.46
CA MET A 54 3.10 3.54 18.04
C MET A 54 4.33 4.12 18.78
N ASP A 55 4.95 5.18 18.24
CA ASP A 55 6.07 5.86 18.89
C ASP A 55 5.62 6.54 20.19
N ASN A 56 4.39 7.06 20.23
CA ASN A 56 3.82 7.61 21.46
C ASN A 56 3.61 6.53 22.54
N VAL A 57 3.19 5.32 22.14
CA VAL A 57 3.12 4.18 23.06
C VAL A 57 4.51 3.77 23.53
N MET A 58 5.50 3.73 22.63
CA MET A 58 6.88 3.41 22.98
C MET A 58 7.47 4.43 23.97
N LYS A 59 7.28 5.73 23.69
CA LYS A 59 7.64 6.84 24.58
C LYS A 59 7.00 6.71 25.95
N ALA A 60 5.73 6.32 26.02
CA ALA A 60 5.03 6.08 27.27
C ALA A 60 5.63 4.88 28.04
N CYS A 61 5.94 3.77 27.35
CA CYS A 61 6.59 2.60 27.94
C CYS A 61 7.95 2.92 28.55
N ILE A 62 8.77 3.69 27.82
CA ILE A 62 10.08 4.14 28.27
C ILE A 62 9.93 5.06 29.49
N ALA A 63 9.01 6.04 29.44
CA ALA A 63 8.75 6.92 30.58
C ALA A 63 8.29 6.12 31.82
N MET A 64 7.46 5.09 31.62
CA MET A 64 7.03 4.20 32.70
C MET A 64 8.20 3.39 33.28
N GLN A 65 9.09 2.86 32.46
CA GLN A 65 10.27 2.13 32.95
C GLN A 65 11.21 3.04 33.74
N LEU A 66 11.44 4.26 33.27
CA LEU A 66 12.32 5.22 33.94
C LEU A 66 11.75 5.72 35.27
N ASP A 67 10.42 5.93 35.34
CA ASP A 67 9.71 6.31 36.57
C ASP A 67 9.66 5.14 37.58
N SER A 68 9.26 3.95 37.13
CA SER A 68 9.00 2.81 38.04
C SER A 68 10.23 2.00 38.46
N ILE A 69 11.24 1.88 37.60
CA ILE A 69 12.41 1.02 37.87
C ILE A 69 13.61 1.84 38.33
N LEU A 70 13.87 2.98 37.69
CA LEU A 70 15.03 3.81 37.98
C LEU A 70 14.72 5.01 38.89
N GLY A 71 13.45 5.44 38.98
CA GLY A 71 13.04 6.58 39.82
C GLY A 71 13.62 7.92 39.38
N VAL A 72 13.90 8.10 38.08
CA VAL A 72 14.56 9.30 37.54
C VAL A 72 13.55 10.18 36.80
N SER A 73 13.51 11.47 37.14
CA SER A 73 12.77 12.48 36.38
C SER A 73 13.59 12.99 35.21
N ILE A 74 13.07 12.84 33.99
CA ILE A 74 13.80 13.07 32.73
C ILE A 74 13.15 14.19 31.93
N LYS A 75 13.98 15.00 31.27
CA LYS A 75 13.52 16.07 30.36
C LYS A 75 12.85 15.48 29.12
N SER A 76 11.81 16.14 28.60
CA SER A 76 11.07 15.70 27.40
C SER A 76 11.97 15.46 26.17
N SER A 77 12.98 16.31 25.95
CA SER A 77 13.95 16.15 24.85
C SER A 77 14.82 14.89 24.99
N ALA A 78 15.28 14.57 26.19
CA ALA A 78 16.06 13.35 26.44
C ALA A 78 15.21 12.09 26.29
N LEU A 79 13.93 12.15 26.69
CA LEU A 79 12.98 11.05 26.49
C LEU A 79 12.74 10.78 24.99
N ALA A 80 12.64 11.83 24.17
CA ALA A 80 12.49 11.69 22.72
C ALA A 80 13.73 11.04 22.08
N GLN A 81 14.93 11.52 22.42
CA GLN A 81 16.18 10.91 21.92
C GLN A 81 16.35 9.45 22.34
N LEU A 82 15.99 9.12 23.59
CA LEU A 82 16.04 7.75 24.07
C LEU A 82 15.02 6.86 23.34
N THR A 83 13.84 7.41 23.02
CA THR A 83 12.83 6.71 22.21
C THR A 83 13.38 6.41 20.82
N ASN A 84 13.98 7.38 20.14
CA ASN A 84 14.59 7.20 18.82
C ASN A 84 15.72 6.16 18.85
N LEU A 85 16.62 6.25 19.85
CA LEU A 85 17.69 5.28 20.04
C LEU A 85 17.14 3.86 20.25
N THR A 86 16.04 3.74 21.00
CA THR A 86 15.42 2.44 21.24
C THR A 86 14.77 1.89 19.97
N ILE A 87 14.15 2.73 19.15
CA ILE A 87 13.58 2.35 17.86
C ILE A 87 14.69 1.85 16.92
N GLU A 88 15.79 2.60 16.78
CA GLU A 88 16.94 2.20 15.97
C GLU A 88 17.54 0.88 16.44
N TYR A 89 17.68 0.72 17.75
CA TYR A 89 18.18 -0.52 18.34
C TYR A 89 17.26 -1.72 18.03
N MET A 90 15.94 -1.57 18.21
CA MET A 90 14.97 -2.63 17.91
C MET A 90 14.95 -2.97 16.42
N ASN A 91 15.03 -1.97 15.54
CA ASN A 91 15.12 -2.19 14.10
C ASN A 91 16.37 -2.99 13.72
N CYS A 92 17.52 -2.67 14.31
CA CYS A 92 18.75 -3.44 14.10
C CYS A 92 18.59 -4.90 14.55
N VAL A 93 18.01 -5.14 15.72
CA VAL A 93 17.74 -6.50 16.21
C VAL A 93 16.78 -7.25 15.27
N PHE A 94 15.71 -6.61 14.82
CA PHE A 94 14.73 -7.23 13.93
C PHE A 94 15.28 -7.49 12.53
N GLU A 95 16.09 -6.58 11.98
CA GLU A 95 16.73 -6.79 10.68
C GLU A 95 17.68 -7.98 10.71
N ASN A 96 18.46 -8.12 11.79
CA ASN A 96 19.35 -9.25 11.95
C ASN A 96 18.59 -10.56 12.21
N LEU A 97 17.51 -10.52 12.99
CA LEU A 97 16.61 -11.66 13.15
C LEU A 97 16.01 -12.07 11.80
N ARG A 98 15.58 -11.10 10.99
CA ARG A 98 15.05 -11.33 9.65
C ARG A 98 16.09 -11.99 8.75
N LYS A 99 17.32 -11.49 8.71
CA LYS A 99 18.45 -12.11 7.97
C LYS A 99 18.65 -13.57 8.38
N LEU A 100 18.61 -13.88 9.68
CA LEU A 100 18.72 -15.25 10.19
C LEU A 100 17.55 -16.14 9.73
N THR A 101 16.32 -15.63 9.76
CA THR A 101 15.14 -16.37 9.30
C THR A 101 15.15 -16.58 7.79
N GLU A 102 15.62 -15.61 7.00
CA GLU A 102 15.72 -15.69 5.54
C GLU A 102 16.77 -16.72 5.10
N VAL A 103 17.93 -16.77 5.76
CA VAL A 103 18.94 -17.81 5.54
C VAL A 103 18.34 -19.21 5.71
N GLN A 104 17.44 -19.36 6.69
CA GLN A 104 16.76 -20.62 6.97
C GLN A 104 15.46 -20.80 6.17
N ARG A 105 15.12 -19.85 5.28
CA ARG A 105 13.89 -19.83 4.46
C ARG A 105 12.60 -19.89 5.30
N ARG A 106 12.64 -19.37 6.52
CA ARG A 106 11.48 -19.30 7.43
C ARG A 106 10.93 -17.88 7.44
N LYS A 107 9.61 -17.75 7.58
CA LYS A 107 8.93 -16.45 7.72
C LYS A 107 8.74 -16.03 9.18
N SER A 108 8.84 -16.97 10.12
CA SER A 108 8.67 -16.72 11.55
C SER A 108 9.93 -17.09 12.33
N PRO A 109 10.35 -16.23 13.29
CA PRO A 109 11.49 -16.52 14.14
C PRO A 109 11.17 -17.63 15.15
N ALA A 110 12.14 -18.49 15.41
CA ALA A 110 12.05 -19.54 16.43
C ALA A 110 13.00 -19.30 17.61
N LYS A 111 12.83 -20.10 18.66
CA LYS A 111 13.66 -20.05 19.87
C LYS A 111 15.16 -20.22 19.59
N ILE A 112 15.51 -20.95 18.53
CA ILE A 112 16.91 -21.18 18.12
C ILE A 112 17.52 -19.88 17.57
N ASP A 113 16.75 -19.07 16.85
CA ASP A 113 17.22 -17.80 16.29
C ASP A 113 17.47 -16.78 17.40
N LEU A 114 16.62 -16.76 18.43
CA LEU A 114 16.85 -15.97 19.65
C LEU A 114 18.11 -16.41 20.40
N LYS A 115 18.37 -17.72 20.48
CA LYS A 115 19.62 -18.25 21.06
C LYS A 115 20.84 -17.82 20.24
N LEU A 116 20.68 -17.59 18.94
CA LEU A 116 21.75 -17.11 18.08
C LEU A 116 21.97 -15.60 18.29
N LEU A 117 20.92 -14.80 18.41
CA LEU A 117 21.03 -13.39 18.81
C LEU A 117 21.69 -13.19 20.19
N LEU A 118 21.42 -14.09 21.14
CA LEU A 118 22.11 -14.12 22.43
C LEU A 118 23.63 -14.35 22.26
N LYS A 119 24.04 -15.24 21.34
CA LYS A 119 25.45 -15.50 21.05
C LYS A 119 26.14 -14.32 20.37
N GLU A 120 25.42 -13.59 19.53
CA GLU A 120 25.89 -12.34 18.92
C GLU A 120 26.03 -11.20 19.94
N GLY A 121 25.48 -11.36 21.15
CA GLY A 121 25.67 -10.40 22.25
C GLY A 121 24.68 -9.24 22.25
N TYR A 122 23.57 -9.33 21.52
CA TYR A 122 22.53 -8.27 21.54
C TYR A 122 21.87 -8.14 22.92
N PHE A 123 21.65 -9.24 23.63
CA PHE A 123 21.07 -9.19 24.97
C PHE A 123 21.70 -10.26 25.85
N ASP A 124 21.78 -10.00 27.15
CA ASP A 124 22.26 -10.95 28.14
C ASP A 124 21.07 -11.59 28.88
N LEU A 125 21.15 -12.91 29.10
CA LEU A 125 20.13 -13.66 29.84
C LEU A 125 20.05 -13.21 31.31
N GLY A 126 21.21 -12.93 31.93
CA GLY A 126 21.26 -12.49 33.33
C GLY A 126 20.54 -11.16 33.52
N GLY A 127 20.88 -10.17 32.68
CA GLY A 127 20.20 -8.87 32.70
C GLY A 127 18.69 -8.95 32.47
N VAL A 128 18.24 -9.83 31.57
CA VAL A 128 16.81 -10.04 31.31
C VAL A 128 16.10 -10.66 32.53
N GLU A 129 16.73 -11.62 33.21
CA GLU A 129 16.18 -12.23 34.42
C GLU A 129 16.09 -11.22 35.57
N ASP A 130 17.09 -10.37 35.72
CA ASP A 130 17.10 -9.30 36.73
C ASP A 130 15.98 -8.28 36.49
N GLU A 131 15.81 -7.83 35.25
CA GLU A 131 14.71 -6.92 34.89
C GLU A 131 13.33 -7.57 35.07
N PHE A 132 13.22 -8.87 34.76
CA PHE A 132 11.99 -9.62 35.01
C PHE A 132 11.65 -9.67 36.52
N ASN A 133 12.64 -9.92 37.36
CA ASN A 133 12.49 -9.94 38.81
C ASN A 133 12.12 -8.55 39.38
N LYS A 134 12.66 -7.47 38.80
CA LYS A 134 12.25 -6.09 39.14
C LYS A 134 10.81 -5.82 38.73
N CYS A 135 10.41 -6.23 37.53
CA CYS A 135 9.04 -6.07 37.05
C CYS A 135 8.02 -6.82 37.92
N LYS A 136 8.39 -7.98 38.48
CA LYS A 136 7.52 -8.74 39.39
C LYS A 136 7.27 -8.03 40.73
N LYS A 137 8.18 -7.17 41.17
CA LYS A 137 8.10 -6.43 42.44
C LYS A 137 7.29 -5.13 42.33
N LEU A 138 6.82 -4.76 41.13
CA LEU A 138 6.09 -3.52 40.89
C LEU A 138 4.74 -3.47 41.61
N GLY A 139 4.34 -2.26 42.00
CA GLY A 139 3.09 -2.01 42.71
C GLY A 139 1.85 -2.15 41.83
N LYS A 140 0.68 -2.38 42.46
CA LYS A 140 -0.62 -2.48 41.75
C LYS A 140 -0.94 -1.29 40.84
N LYS A 141 -0.47 -0.08 41.21
CA LYS A 141 -0.66 1.15 40.43
C LYS A 141 0.11 1.12 39.11
N GLU A 142 1.38 0.71 39.15
CA GLU A 142 2.24 0.62 37.96
C GLU A 142 1.77 -0.47 37.01
N LEU A 143 1.37 -1.63 37.55
CA LEU A 143 0.76 -2.72 36.79
C LEU A 143 -0.52 -2.27 36.04
N SER A 144 -1.28 -1.33 36.61
CA SER A 144 -2.46 -0.78 35.93
C SER A 144 -2.08 0.11 34.74
N LYS A 145 -1.01 0.93 34.87
CA LYS A 145 -0.49 1.76 33.78
C LYS A 145 0.05 0.89 32.64
N ILE A 146 0.83 -0.14 32.96
CA ILE A 146 1.36 -1.12 31.99
C ILE A 146 0.22 -1.83 31.25
N ARG A 147 -0.84 -2.25 31.96
CA ARG A 147 -2.01 -2.87 31.31
C ARG A 147 -2.72 -1.91 30.35
N LYS A 148 -2.83 -0.63 30.69
CA LYS A 148 -3.43 0.37 29.78
C LYS A 148 -2.57 0.54 28.52
N ALA A 149 -1.25 0.64 28.68
CA ALA A 149 -0.31 0.73 27.57
C ALA A 149 -0.40 -0.49 26.65
N ASN A 150 -0.44 -1.70 27.22
CA ASN A 150 -0.56 -2.94 26.46
C ASN A 150 -1.91 -3.04 25.72
N LYS A 151 -3.02 -2.59 26.35
CA LYS A 151 -4.31 -2.48 25.65
C LYS A 151 -4.23 -1.53 24.46
N MET A 152 -3.63 -0.35 24.63
CA MET A 152 -3.45 0.60 23.53
C MET A 152 -2.60 0.02 22.41
N ALA A 153 -1.47 -0.63 22.72
CA ALA A 153 -0.62 -1.30 21.73
C ALA A 153 -1.39 -2.36 20.93
N LYS A 154 -2.22 -3.19 21.59
CA LYS A 154 -3.03 -4.22 20.93
C LYS A 154 -4.09 -3.65 20.01
N LEU A 155 -4.77 -2.59 20.44
CA LEU A 155 -5.77 -1.91 19.60
C LEU A 155 -5.11 -1.31 18.36
N LEU A 156 -3.94 -0.68 18.52
CA LEU A 156 -3.18 -0.15 17.39
C LEU A 156 -2.71 -1.24 16.43
N SER A 157 -2.22 -2.38 16.94
CA SER A 157 -1.82 -3.51 16.08
C SER A 157 -3.01 -4.11 15.33
N GLU A 158 -4.19 -4.18 15.95
CA GLU A 158 -5.39 -4.71 15.28
C GLU A 158 -5.85 -3.79 14.15
N VAL A 159 -5.72 -2.47 14.31
CA VAL A 159 -5.98 -1.49 13.24
C VAL A 159 -4.97 -1.60 12.10
N LEU A 160 -3.72 -1.97 12.39
CA LEU A 160 -2.64 -2.15 11.42
C LEU A 160 -2.72 -3.46 10.63
N ASP A 161 -3.05 -4.56 11.31
CA ASP A 161 -3.10 -5.90 10.71
C ASP A 161 -4.44 -6.19 10.03
N LYS A 162 -5.42 -5.28 10.13
CA LYS A 162 -6.69 -5.42 9.41
C LYS A 162 -6.39 -5.33 7.91
N PRO A 163 -6.60 -6.40 7.12
CA PRO A 163 -6.49 -6.28 5.68
C PRO A 163 -7.50 -5.22 5.25
N LEU A 164 -7.08 -4.28 4.38
CA LEU A 164 -8.00 -3.34 3.76
C LEU A 164 -9.21 -4.14 3.29
N GLU A 165 -10.39 -3.79 3.81
CA GLU A 165 -11.61 -4.42 3.34
C GLU A 165 -11.68 -4.17 1.81
N PRO A 166 -12.16 -5.12 0.99
CA PRO A 166 -12.19 -4.97 -0.46
C PRO A 166 -13.00 -3.74 -0.93
N ASP A 167 -13.77 -3.13 -0.03
CA ASP A 167 -14.57 -1.93 -0.24
C ASP A 167 -13.92 -0.64 0.29
N ASP A 168 -12.69 -0.67 0.84
CA ASP A 168 -11.92 0.56 1.15
C ASP A 168 -11.47 1.16 -0.21
N ASP A 169 -12.28 2.08 -0.70
CA ASP A 169 -12.17 2.85 -1.94
C ASP A 169 -10.74 2.98 -2.49
N MET A 170 -10.37 2.05 -3.37
CA MET A 170 -9.17 2.19 -4.19
C MET A 170 -9.35 3.47 -5.02
N PRO A 171 -8.47 4.47 -4.87
CA PRO A 171 -8.65 5.75 -5.53
C PRO A 171 -8.78 5.55 -7.04
N GLU A 172 -9.76 6.19 -7.68
CA GLU A 172 -10.04 6.10 -9.13
C GLU A 172 -8.80 6.38 -10.01
N THR A 173 -7.77 7.00 -9.42
CA THR A 173 -6.50 7.34 -10.06
C THR A 173 -5.52 6.15 -10.20
N ASP A 174 -5.71 5.04 -9.47
CA ASP A 174 -4.86 3.85 -9.62
C ASP A 174 -5.27 3.07 -10.88
N PRO A 175 -4.36 2.79 -11.84
CA PRO A 175 -4.67 1.95 -13.00
C PRO A 175 -5.22 0.55 -12.65
N ARG A 176 -5.02 0.09 -11.41
CA ARG A 176 -5.60 -1.17 -10.91
C ARG A 176 -7.11 -1.10 -10.65
N HIS A 177 -7.67 0.10 -10.48
CA HIS A 177 -9.09 0.31 -10.22
C HIS A 177 -9.98 -0.26 -11.34
N VAL A 178 -9.50 -0.29 -12.58
CA VAL A 178 -10.20 -0.83 -13.76
C VAL A 178 -10.49 -2.35 -13.64
N PHE A 179 -9.70 -3.09 -12.85
CA PHE A 179 -9.90 -4.54 -12.67
C PHE A 179 -10.94 -4.90 -11.61
N PHE A 180 -11.20 -3.98 -10.67
CA PHE A 180 -12.08 -4.23 -9.51
C PHE A 180 -13.39 -3.46 -9.57
N SER A 181 -13.45 -2.38 -10.34
CA SER A 181 -14.71 -1.72 -10.68
C SER A 181 -15.47 -2.56 -11.70
N ASP A 182 -16.80 -2.54 -11.62
CA ASP A 182 -17.70 -3.25 -12.55
C ASP A 182 -17.79 -2.48 -13.89
N VAL A 183 -16.64 -2.25 -14.53
CA VAL A 183 -16.51 -1.62 -15.86
C VAL A 183 -17.23 -2.46 -16.92
N THR A 184 -17.47 -3.74 -16.63
CA THR A 184 -18.30 -4.61 -17.48
C THR A 184 -19.72 -4.11 -17.64
N SER A 185 -20.30 -3.45 -16.63
CA SER A 185 -21.63 -2.84 -16.72
C SER A 185 -21.65 -1.64 -17.68
N THR A 186 -20.66 -0.74 -17.59
CA THR A 186 -20.57 0.44 -18.47
C THR A 186 -20.29 0.05 -19.91
N ILE A 187 -19.41 -0.94 -20.14
CA ILE A 187 -19.12 -1.47 -21.48
C ILE A 187 -20.37 -2.10 -22.10
N SER A 188 -21.19 -2.81 -21.31
CA SER A 188 -22.43 -3.45 -21.76
C SER A 188 -23.51 -2.45 -22.20
N GLN A 189 -23.47 -1.21 -21.70
CA GLN A 189 -24.38 -0.15 -22.15
C GLN A 189 -24.01 0.37 -23.55
N VAL A 190 -22.71 0.40 -23.86
CA VAL A 190 -22.20 0.93 -25.13
C VAL A 190 -22.28 -0.12 -26.24
N ILE A 191 -22.05 -1.39 -25.92
CA ILE A 191 -22.13 -2.51 -26.86
C ILE A 191 -22.97 -3.62 -26.25
N PRO A 192 -24.19 -3.88 -26.74
CA PRO A 192 -25.01 -4.94 -26.19
C PRO A 192 -24.37 -6.30 -26.47
N PRO A 193 -24.28 -7.19 -25.46
CA PRO A 193 -23.72 -8.52 -25.63
C PRO A 193 -24.57 -9.34 -26.62
N THR A 194 -23.91 -10.02 -27.55
CA THR A 194 -24.58 -10.85 -28.57
C THR A 194 -25.11 -12.15 -27.99
N VAL A 195 -24.47 -12.68 -26.94
CA VAL A 195 -24.95 -13.81 -26.14
C VAL A 195 -25.28 -13.32 -24.73
N LYS A 196 -26.51 -13.57 -24.26
CA LYS A 196 -26.85 -13.36 -22.85
C LYS A 196 -25.98 -14.30 -22.02
N VAL A 197 -25.06 -13.72 -21.24
CA VAL A 197 -24.18 -14.46 -20.33
C VAL A 197 -25.01 -14.93 -19.13
N SER A 198 -25.93 -15.88 -19.34
CA SER A 198 -26.35 -16.73 -18.25
C SER A 198 -25.11 -17.51 -17.85
N SER A 199 -24.65 -17.38 -16.60
CA SER A 199 -23.55 -18.16 -16.06
C SER A 199 -23.77 -19.62 -16.45
N LYS A 200 -22.86 -20.15 -17.28
CA LYS A 200 -22.99 -21.52 -17.75
C LYS A 200 -22.97 -22.43 -16.51
N LEU A 201 -23.75 -23.51 -16.51
CA LEU A 201 -23.93 -24.39 -15.33
C LEU A 201 -22.63 -24.94 -14.72
N TYR A 202 -21.52 -24.96 -15.48
CA TYR A 202 -20.20 -25.41 -15.01
C TYR A 202 -19.38 -24.31 -14.32
N ILE A 203 -19.79 -23.05 -14.38
CA ILE A 203 -19.07 -21.91 -13.80
C ILE A 203 -19.56 -21.73 -12.35
N PRO A 204 -18.67 -21.80 -11.36
CA PRO A 204 -19.07 -21.68 -9.96
C PRO A 204 -19.40 -20.22 -9.59
N ASN A 205 -20.31 -20.05 -8.62
CA ASN A 205 -20.81 -18.74 -8.20
C ASN A 205 -19.75 -17.81 -7.58
N TRP A 206 -18.62 -18.35 -7.11
CA TRP A 206 -17.52 -17.55 -6.56
C TRP A 206 -16.62 -16.94 -7.65
N MET A 207 -16.75 -17.40 -8.89
CA MET A 207 -15.95 -16.89 -10.00
C MET A 207 -16.51 -15.53 -10.45
N PRO A 208 -15.66 -14.54 -10.75
CA PRO A 208 -16.11 -13.27 -11.30
C PRO A 208 -16.87 -13.48 -12.63
N PRO A 209 -17.74 -12.53 -13.01
CA PRO A 209 -18.45 -12.60 -14.27
C PRO A 209 -17.46 -12.72 -15.43
N LEU A 210 -17.82 -13.51 -16.43
CA LEU A 210 -16.99 -13.63 -17.63
C LEU A 210 -16.93 -12.28 -18.36
N PRO A 211 -15.78 -11.95 -18.96
CA PRO A 211 -15.63 -10.76 -19.77
C PRO A 211 -16.63 -10.76 -20.94
N PRO A 212 -17.02 -9.59 -21.45
CA PRO A 212 -17.98 -9.49 -22.55
C PRO A 212 -17.45 -10.17 -23.82
N ASP A 213 -18.38 -10.60 -24.68
CA ASP A 213 -18.07 -11.38 -25.88
C ASP A 213 -17.01 -10.72 -26.78
N HIS A 214 -17.00 -9.39 -26.84
CA HIS A 214 -16.12 -8.60 -27.70
C HIS A 214 -14.65 -8.56 -27.24
N THR A 215 -14.36 -8.91 -25.97
CA THR A 215 -13.00 -8.86 -25.43
C THR A 215 -12.12 -9.98 -25.99
N TYR A 216 -12.70 -11.15 -26.26
CA TYR A 216 -11.94 -12.35 -26.67
C TYR A 216 -12.52 -13.12 -27.86
N LYS A 217 -13.79 -12.91 -28.24
CA LYS A 217 -14.39 -13.56 -29.42
C LYS A 217 -14.26 -12.72 -30.69
N SER A 218 -13.16 -11.98 -30.83
CA SER A 218 -12.83 -11.25 -32.06
C SER A 218 -12.54 -12.26 -33.17
N THR A 219 -13.58 -12.85 -33.78
CA THR A 219 -13.42 -13.57 -35.04
C THR A 219 -12.94 -12.55 -36.06
N PRO A 220 -11.82 -12.78 -36.77
CA PRO A 220 -11.42 -11.89 -37.86
C PRO A 220 -12.58 -11.81 -38.85
N GLN A 221 -13.15 -10.61 -39.00
CA GLN A 221 -14.08 -10.34 -40.07
C GLN A 221 -13.26 -10.27 -41.35
N TYR A 222 -13.15 -11.40 -42.05
CA TYR A 222 -12.61 -11.38 -43.40
C TYR A 222 -13.58 -10.59 -44.27
N THR A 223 -13.06 -9.57 -44.96
CA THR A 223 -13.81 -8.91 -46.03
C THR A 223 -14.25 -9.98 -47.02
N ARG A 224 -15.53 -9.97 -47.40
CA ARG A 224 -16.04 -10.89 -48.42
C ARG A 224 -15.22 -10.67 -49.68
N ARG A 225 -14.44 -11.69 -50.07
CA ARG A 225 -13.68 -11.65 -51.33
C ARG A 225 -14.67 -11.80 -52.47
N ILE A 226 -14.51 -11.00 -53.51
CA ILE A 226 -15.24 -11.19 -54.76
C ILE A 226 -14.67 -12.46 -55.39
N GLU A 227 -15.47 -13.53 -55.45
CA GLU A 227 -15.04 -14.83 -55.98
C GLU A 227 -15.04 -14.84 -57.52
N ASP A 228 -15.91 -14.07 -58.17
CA ASP A 228 -15.97 -13.99 -59.63
C ASP A 228 -14.87 -13.06 -60.19
N PRO A 229 -13.95 -13.57 -61.04
CA PRO A 229 -12.90 -12.76 -61.66
C PRO A 229 -13.46 -11.65 -62.58
N ARG A 230 -14.65 -11.79 -63.15
CA ARG A 230 -15.26 -10.77 -64.02
C ARG A 230 -15.73 -9.57 -63.21
N GLU A 231 -16.37 -9.83 -62.08
CA GLU A 231 -16.82 -8.78 -61.15
C GLU A 231 -15.63 -8.07 -60.51
N LEU A 232 -14.58 -8.81 -60.13
CA LEU A 232 -13.35 -8.24 -59.60
C LEU A 232 -12.71 -7.25 -60.58
N LYS A 233 -12.61 -7.62 -61.87
CA LYS A 233 -12.08 -6.72 -62.91
C LYS A 233 -12.92 -5.46 -63.07
N LYS A 234 -14.25 -5.57 -63.01
CA LYS A 234 -15.15 -4.40 -63.09
C LYS A 234 -14.94 -3.47 -61.89
N ALA A 235 -14.83 -4.03 -60.68
CA ALA A 235 -14.58 -3.27 -59.46
C ALA A 235 -13.23 -2.55 -59.52
N LEU A 236 -12.16 -3.23 -59.95
CA LEU A 236 -10.83 -2.64 -60.10
C LEU A 236 -10.81 -1.47 -61.11
N VAL A 237 -11.48 -1.63 -62.26
CA VAL A 237 -11.57 -0.56 -63.27
C VAL A 237 -12.36 0.63 -62.74
N TYR A 238 -13.44 0.36 -62.00
CA TYR A 238 -14.26 1.41 -61.39
C TYR A 238 -13.47 2.19 -60.33
N GLU A 239 -12.75 1.49 -59.45
CA GLU A 239 -11.88 2.08 -58.43
C GLU A 239 -10.75 2.91 -59.05
N GLY A 240 -10.11 2.38 -60.11
CA GLY A 240 -9.08 3.12 -60.86
C GLY A 240 -9.61 4.43 -61.45
N ARG A 241 -10.78 4.40 -62.09
CA ARG A 241 -11.44 5.62 -62.61
C ARG A 241 -11.83 6.60 -61.52
N LEU A 242 -12.28 6.09 -60.37
CA LEU A 242 -12.62 6.93 -59.22
C LEU A 242 -11.38 7.63 -58.67
N GLY A 243 -10.26 6.90 -58.56
CA GLY A 243 -8.96 7.44 -58.16
C GLY A 243 -8.44 8.49 -59.14
N GLU A 244 -8.48 8.21 -60.44
CA GLU A 244 -8.09 9.15 -61.50
C GLU A 244 -8.92 10.45 -61.44
N ARG A 245 -10.24 10.34 -61.26
CA ARG A 245 -11.12 11.50 -61.10
C ARG A 245 -10.83 12.28 -59.82
N ALA A 246 -10.54 11.59 -58.71
CA ALA A 246 -10.15 12.25 -57.46
C ALA A 246 -8.84 13.02 -57.62
N LEU A 247 -7.83 12.41 -58.26
CA LEU A 247 -6.55 13.06 -58.54
C LEU A 247 -6.72 14.27 -59.49
N HIS A 248 -7.52 14.13 -60.56
CA HIS A 248 -7.85 15.25 -61.43
C HIS A 248 -8.55 16.39 -60.70
N ARG A 249 -9.37 16.09 -59.68
CA ARG A 249 -10.04 17.10 -58.85
C ARG A 249 -9.09 17.76 -57.85
N ILE A 250 -8.03 17.09 -57.42
CA ILE A 250 -7.02 17.64 -56.51
C ILE A 250 -5.97 18.47 -57.27
N LEU A 251 -5.62 18.05 -58.49
CA LEU A 251 -4.62 18.72 -59.33
C LEU A 251 -5.17 19.94 -60.09
N ARG A 252 -6.49 20.16 -60.05
CA ARG A 252 -7.16 21.30 -60.67
C ARG A 252 -7.52 22.33 -59.62
#